data_AF-A0A9W7F8C2-F1
#
_entry.id   AF-A0A9W7F8C2-F1
#
_cell.length_a   1.000
_cell.length_b   1.000
_cell.length_c   1.000
_cell.angle_alpha   90.00
_cell.angle_beta   90.00
_cell.angle_gamma   90.00
#
_symmetry.space_group_name_H-M   'P 1'
#
loop_
_entity.id
_entity.type
_entity.pdbx_description
1 polymer ?
#
loop_
_entity_poly.entity_id
_entity_poly.type
_entity_poly.pdbx_seq_one_letter_code
_entity_poly.pdbx_strand_id
1 'polypeptide(L)'
;MGAAGSVESGSGLAQIEDISNTTSSAVEQGSQMVAGLAEVPNAEAAIAGLLTTVVAEQREAVSNMLATASQHMDTDQIASAIKTLDGLEAIEGAAVLAVVAGGFQAASDMAPAVMASFAESLAVVGGHLPYIGVACGAIGAIAATFKLSKDQDKNVETVTLWTSSVKDWLIMVVKRVEKSAAESTLPLFQALQDALLVISEQMSSRNRKWRVSKMLSSATFQRDFGNAKTTVLDLKNALHDFLDQESQDAQEEMLTDVSNAVVETNEKLDSMNDQLGQIKAMLDAQVEEKEAAKNNDQSVKDEEEQIYMNLKKAADVEGDVPFKRFILAFETFFYAGEDMPPEQRRALKLQIDKDGSGEVSKPEWVKFYRTWTKVDMNVEEYLLKIAADNPTATQIAYQKAAEARVEMNKRMSMAKDMAGDAAKVGAGLMEMGKGKMTNMMGGGIPKMGFGSKK
;
A
#
# COMPACT_ATOMS: atom_id res chain seq x y z
N MET A 1 -10.88 -73.93 36.81
CA MET A 1 -10.88 -72.98 35.69
C MET A 1 -12.30 -72.93 35.16
N GLY A 2 -13.11 -71.89 35.23
CA GLY A 2 -13.06 -70.50 35.69
C GLY A 2 -14.52 -70.01 35.52
N ALA A 3 -15.25 -69.82 36.62
CA ALA A 3 -15.59 -68.54 37.24
C ALA A 3 -16.88 -67.92 36.65
N ALA A 4 -17.95 -68.05 37.42
CA ALA A 4 -19.23 -67.40 37.26
C ALA A 4 -19.21 -65.99 37.89
N GLY A 5 -19.93 -65.04 37.29
CA GLY A 5 -20.31 -63.74 37.87
C GLY A 5 -21.65 -63.35 37.22
N SER A 6 -22.76 -63.50 37.93
CA SER A 6 -23.40 -62.56 38.85
C SER A 6 -24.05 -61.37 38.14
N VAL A 7 -25.38 -61.42 38.14
CA VAL A 7 -26.33 -60.43 37.63
C VAL A 7 -26.62 -59.44 38.75
N GLU A 8 -26.37 -58.16 38.54
CA GLU A 8 -26.90 -57.08 39.37
C GLU A 8 -27.86 -56.22 38.53
N SER A 9 -29.14 -56.34 38.85
CA SER A 9 -30.23 -55.49 38.39
C SER A 9 -30.41 -54.34 39.37
N GLY A 10 -30.15 -53.11 38.90
CA GLY A 10 -30.32 -51.88 39.68
C GLY A 10 -31.09 -50.80 38.92
N SER A 11 -32.33 -50.57 39.34
CA SER A 11 -32.98 -49.26 39.54
C SER A 11 -32.68 -48.12 38.56
N GLY A 12 -33.57 -47.88 37.59
CA GLY A 12 -33.53 -46.72 36.67
C GLY A 12 -34.90 -46.12 36.35
N LEU A 13 -35.82 -46.08 37.32
CA LEU A 13 -37.19 -45.56 37.16
C LEU A 13 -37.44 -44.28 38.00
N ALA A 14 -36.45 -43.39 38.07
CA ALA A 14 -36.56 -42.11 38.78
C ALA A 14 -36.02 -40.90 37.98
N GLN A 15 -35.77 -41.04 36.66
CA GLN A 15 -35.22 -39.96 35.82
C GLN A 15 -36.14 -39.48 34.68
N ILE A 16 -37.42 -39.91 34.66
CA ILE A 16 -38.34 -39.54 33.57
C ILE A 16 -39.25 -38.35 33.91
N GLU A 17 -39.40 -37.96 35.18
CA GLU A 17 -40.23 -36.80 35.55
C GLU A 17 -39.48 -35.45 35.55
N ASP A 18 -38.15 -35.43 35.61
CA ASP A 18 -37.37 -34.17 35.67
C ASP A 18 -37.04 -33.56 34.29
N ILE A 19 -37.20 -34.32 33.20
CA ILE A 19 -36.95 -33.84 31.82
C ILE A 19 -38.20 -33.11 31.25
N SER A 20 -39.39 -33.41 31.77
CA SER A 20 -40.66 -32.78 31.34
C SER A 20 -40.79 -31.33 31.85
N ASN A 21 -40.22 -31.03 33.03
CA ASN A 21 -40.28 -29.68 33.62
C ASN A 21 -39.20 -28.75 33.07
N THR A 22 -38.06 -29.26 32.59
CA THR A 22 -37.02 -28.44 31.94
C THR A 22 -37.36 -28.05 30.49
N THR A 23 -38.18 -28.84 29.80
CA THR A 23 -38.61 -28.53 28.42
C THR A 23 -39.72 -27.47 28.36
N SER A 24 -40.60 -27.38 29.37
CA SER A 24 -41.66 -26.35 29.40
C SER A 24 -41.11 -24.94 29.70
N SER A 25 -40.09 -24.82 30.56
CA SER A 25 -39.41 -23.54 30.85
C SER A 25 -38.60 -23.01 29.66
N ALA A 26 -38.00 -23.88 28.85
CA ALA A 26 -37.28 -23.49 27.64
C ALA A 26 -38.21 -23.02 26.51
N VAL A 27 -39.45 -23.52 26.45
CA VAL A 27 -40.47 -23.10 25.48
C VAL A 27 -41.05 -21.72 25.84
N GLU A 28 -41.21 -21.39 27.13
CA GLU A 28 -41.65 -20.05 27.55
C GLU A 28 -40.55 -18.99 27.42
N GLN A 29 -39.28 -19.32 27.69
CA GLN A 29 -38.15 -18.42 27.40
C GLN A 29 -37.91 -18.25 25.88
N GLY A 30 -38.21 -19.26 25.07
CA GLY A 30 -38.22 -19.15 23.61
C GLY A 30 -39.31 -18.22 23.07
N SER A 31 -40.48 -18.15 23.73
CA SER A 31 -41.58 -17.27 23.33
C SER A 31 -41.36 -15.80 23.69
N GLN A 32 -40.62 -15.51 24.78
CA GLN A 32 -40.28 -14.13 25.13
C GLN A 32 -39.08 -13.56 24.35
N MET A 33 -38.24 -14.39 23.73
CA MET A 33 -37.18 -13.93 22.81
C MET A 33 -37.68 -13.63 21.39
N VAL A 34 -38.89 -14.06 21.01
CA VAL A 34 -39.50 -13.72 19.71
C VAL A 34 -40.16 -12.33 19.70
N ALA A 35 -40.39 -11.72 20.87
CA ALA A 35 -40.88 -10.34 21.00
C ALA A 35 -39.78 -9.27 20.76
N GLY A 36 -38.54 -9.70 20.50
CA GLY A 36 -37.40 -8.85 20.12
C GLY A 36 -37.05 -8.94 18.64
N LEU A 37 -38.00 -9.26 17.75
CA LEU A 37 -37.82 -9.06 16.31
C LEU A 37 -37.69 -7.55 16.06
N ALA A 38 -36.46 -7.06 16.10
CA ALA A 38 -36.09 -5.80 15.46
C ALA A 38 -36.74 -5.80 14.07
N GLU A 39 -37.53 -4.76 13.79
CA GLU A 39 -38.19 -4.58 12.50
C GLU A 39 -37.20 -4.95 11.39
N VAL A 40 -37.56 -5.94 10.58
CA VAL A 40 -36.77 -6.30 9.40
C VAL A 40 -36.57 -4.99 8.65
N PRO A 41 -35.33 -4.52 8.43
CA PRO A 41 -35.10 -3.30 7.69
C PRO A 41 -35.87 -3.43 6.38
N ASN A 42 -36.72 -2.44 6.06
CA ASN A 42 -37.37 -2.35 4.74
C ASN A 42 -36.28 -2.66 3.69
N ALA A 43 -36.52 -3.57 2.75
CA ALA A 43 -35.48 -3.99 1.80
C ALA A 43 -34.87 -2.80 1.06
N GLU A 44 -35.62 -1.71 0.87
CA GLU A 44 -35.10 -0.44 0.35
C GLU A 44 -33.99 0.15 1.22
N ALA A 45 -34.10 0.07 2.54
CA ALA A 45 -33.08 0.51 3.49
C ALA A 45 -31.86 -0.44 3.47
N ALA A 46 -32.07 -1.76 3.33
CA ALA A 46 -30.98 -2.72 3.17
C ALA A 46 -30.21 -2.52 1.85
N ILE A 47 -30.94 -2.29 0.75
CA ILE A 47 -30.40 -1.94 -0.57
C ILE A 47 -29.62 -0.62 -0.49
N ALA A 48 -30.20 0.42 0.11
CA ALA A 48 -29.53 1.71 0.28
C ALA A 48 -28.26 1.58 1.13
N GLY A 49 -28.31 0.80 2.22
CA GLY A 49 -27.16 0.48 3.06
C GLY A 49 -26.03 -0.19 2.26
N LEU A 50 -26.35 -1.26 1.52
CA LEU A 50 -25.38 -1.94 0.66
C LEU A 50 -24.79 -1.00 -0.40
N LEU A 51 -25.60 -0.17 -1.06
CA LEU A 51 -25.09 0.77 -2.06
C LEU A 51 -24.19 1.85 -1.45
N THR A 52 -24.34 2.17 -0.16
CA THR A 52 -23.44 3.11 0.52
C THR A 52 -22.08 2.52 0.85
N THR A 53 -22.00 1.20 1.07
CA THR A 53 -20.74 0.48 1.35
C THR A 53 -19.98 0.11 0.08
N VAL A 54 -20.65 0.05 -1.07
CA VAL A 54 -20.03 -0.18 -2.39
C VAL A 54 -19.34 1.10 -2.89
N VAL A 55 -18.14 0.95 -3.48
CA VAL A 55 -17.39 2.05 -4.11
C VAL A 55 -18.17 2.66 -5.28
N ALA A 56 -18.05 3.98 -5.48
CA ALA A 56 -18.91 4.75 -6.38
C ALA A 56 -18.98 4.17 -7.81
N GLU A 57 -17.86 3.69 -8.33
CA GLU A 57 -17.70 3.09 -9.67
C GLU A 57 -18.53 1.81 -9.88
N GLN A 58 -18.85 1.10 -8.80
CA GLN A 58 -19.56 -0.19 -8.84
C GLN A 58 -21.01 -0.11 -8.41
N ARG A 59 -21.44 1.04 -7.88
CA ARG A 59 -22.82 1.24 -7.39
C ARG A 59 -23.86 1.04 -8.47
N GLU A 60 -23.57 1.46 -9.70
CA GLU A 60 -24.48 1.28 -10.83
C GLU A 60 -24.66 -0.22 -11.17
N ALA A 61 -23.57 -0.97 -11.25
CA ALA A 61 -23.61 -2.41 -11.49
C ALA A 61 -24.36 -3.15 -10.37
N VAL A 62 -24.04 -2.86 -9.09
CA VAL A 62 -24.77 -3.43 -7.94
C VAL A 62 -26.25 -3.04 -7.97
N SER A 63 -26.57 -1.79 -8.28
CA SER A 63 -27.95 -1.31 -8.37
C SER A 63 -28.72 -2.02 -9.48
N ASN A 64 -28.11 -2.23 -10.65
CA ASN A 64 -28.72 -2.96 -11.77
C ASN A 64 -28.92 -4.44 -11.44
N MET A 65 -27.97 -5.05 -10.72
CA MET A 65 -28.11 -6.40 -10.18
C MET A 65 -29.29 -6.46 -9.21
N LEU A 66 -29.33 -5.61 -8.17
CA LEU A 66 -30.42 -5.59 -7.19
C LEU A 66 -31.79 -5.33 -7.85
N ALA A 67 -31.85 -4.41 -8.82
CA ALA A 67 -33.06 -4.13 -9.60
C ALA A 67 -33.51 -5.36 -10.40
N THR A 68 -32.59 -6.08 -11.02
CA THR A 68 -32.91 -7.29 -11.77
C THR A 68 -33.33 -8.44 -10.84
N ALA A 69 -32.66 -8.58 -9.70
CA ALA A 69 -33.04 -9.54 -8.66
C ALA A 69 -34.47 -9.28 -8.17
N SER A 70 -34.85 -8.01 -8.00
CA SER A 70 -36.19 -7.62 -7.57
C SER A 70 -37.32 -7.95 -8.55
N GLN A 71 -37.00 -8.23 -9.82
CA GLN A 71 -37.99 -8.72 -10.79
C GLN A 71 -38.32 -10.21 -10.57
N HIS A 72 -37.49 -10.93 -9.83
CA HIS A 72 -37.55 -12.38 -9.69
C HIS A 72 -37.62 -12.87 -8.24
N MET A 73 -37.40 -11.97 -7.27
CA MET A 73 -37.40 -12.26 -5.84
C MET A 73 -38.35 -11.32 -5.11
N ASP A 74 -38.96 -11.82 -4.04
CA ASP A 74 -39.70 -10.95 -3.13
C ASP A 74 -38.75 -10.10 -2.26
N THR A 75 -39.33 -9.06 -1.68
CA THR A 75 -38.64 -8.02 -0.91
C THR A 75 -37.91 -8.61 0.32
N ASP A 76 -38.48 -9.64 0.94
CA ASP A 76 -37.91 -10.29 2.14
C ASP A 76 -36.73 -11.19 1.78
N GLN A 77 -36.78 -11.88 0.64
CA GLN A 77 -35.69 -12.69 0.11
C GLN A 77 -34.48 -11.82 -0.26
N ILE A 78 -34.71 -10.65 -0.86
CA ILE A 78 -33.66 -9.68 -1.18
C ILE A 78 -33.05 -9.14 0.11
N ALA A 79 -33.87 -8.75 1.08
CA ALA A 79 -33.38 -8.29 2.38
C ALA A 79 -32.55 -9.37 3.09
N SER A 80 -32.98 -10.64 3.04
CA SER A 80 -32.21 -11.76 3.60
C SER A 80 -30.90 -12.02 2.86
N ALA A 81 -30.88 -11.93 1.53
CA ALA A 81 -29.67 -12.06 0.72
C ALA A 81 -28.67 -10.94 1.06
N ILE A 82 -29.15 -9.69 1.15
CA ILE A 82 -28.34 -8.54 1.56
C ILE A 82 -27.84 -8.69 3.00
N LYS A 83 -28.63 -9.25 3.90
CA LYS A 83 -28.19 -9.53 5.27
C LYS A 83 -27.10 -10.60 5.35
N THR A 84 -27.02 -11.53 4.40
CA THR A 84 -25.86 -12.44 4.32
C THR A 84 -24.59 -11.76 3.79
N LEU A 85 -24.73 -10.53 3.30
CA LEU A 85 -23.63 -9.64 2.91
C LEU A 85 -23.20 -8.69 4.05
N ASP A 86 -23.94 -8.64 5.18
CA ASP A 86 -23.52 -7.88 6.37
C ASP A 86 -22.23 -8.47 6.96
N GLY A 87 -21.21 -7.64 7.14
CA GLY A 87 -19.86 -8.05 7.58
C GLY A 87 -18.77 -7.98 6.51
N LEU A 88 -19.10 -7.51 5.30
CA LEU A 88 -18.16 -7.36 4.18
C LEU A 88 -17.37 -6.04 4.19
N GLU A 89 -17.30 -5.33 5.33
CA GLU A 89 -16.58 -4.05 5.48
C GLU A 89 -15.11 -4.08 5.03
N ALA A 90 -14.53 -5.26 4.79
CA ALA A 90 -13.16 -5.47 4.31
C ALA A 90 -13.03 -5.90 2.82
N ILE A 91 -14.13 -5.94 2.06
CA ILE A 91 -14.10 -6.32 0.65
C ILE A 91 -14.29 -5.07 -0.21
N GLU A 92 -13.26 -4.73 -0.98
CA GLU A 92 -13.26 -3.62 -1.95
C GLU A 92 -13.15 -4.18 -3.38
N GLY A 93 -13.58 -3.40 -4.38
CA GLY A 93 -13.38 -3.70 -5.80
C GLY A 93 -14.26 -4.84 -6.31
N ALA A 94 -13.86 -5.49 -7.41
CA ALA A 94 -14.69 -6.49 -8.11
C ALA A 94 -15.14 -7.67 -7.23
N ALA A 95 -14.45 -7.91 -6.12
CA ALA A 95 -14.83 -8.91 -5.13
C ALA A 95 -16.18 -8.60 -4.46
N VAL A 96 -16.55 -7.32 -4.30
CA VAL A 96 -17.87 -6.93 -3.80
C VAL A 96 -18.95 -7.42 -4.75
N LEU A 97 -18.76 -7.27 -6.06
CA LEU A 97 -19.73 -7.68 -7.06
C LEU A 97 -19.86 -9.21 -7.14
N ALA A 98 -18.74 -9.94 -7.08
CA ALA A 98 -18.77 -11.41 -7.02
C ALA A 98 -19.42 -11.93 -5.74
N VAL A 99 -19.22 -11.24 -4.62
CA VAL A 99 -19.82 -11.58 -3.34
C VAL A 99 -21.30 -11.21 -3.31
N VAL A 100 -21.72 -10.09 -3.89
CA VAL A 100 -23.14 -9.74 -4.09
C VAL A 100 -23.83 -10.80 -4.95
N ALA A 101 -23.24 -11.18 -6.09
CA ALA A 101 -23.74 -12.28 -6.92
C ALA A 101 -23.81 -13.61 -6.13
N GLY A 102 -22.83 -13.87 -5.27
CA GLY A 102 -22.79 -15.05 -4.39
C GLY A 102 -23.71 -14.98 -3.16
N GLY A 103 -24.11 -13.78 -2.69
CA GLY A 103 -25.02 -13.57 -1.56
C GLY A 103 -26.48 -13.80 -1.93
N PHE A 104 -26.79 -13.66 -3.21
CA PHE A 104 -28.02 -14.18 -3.81
C PHE A 104 -28.09 -15.72 -3.86
N GLN A 105 -27.21 -16.42 -3.13
CA GLN A 105 -27.29 -17.86 -2.81
C GLN A 105 -28.67 -18.32 -2.30
N ALA A 106 -29.45 -17.43 -1.65
CA ALA A 106 -30.84 -17.73 -1.26
C ALA A 106 -31.86 -17.57 -2.41
N ALA A 107 -31.51 -16.81 -3.45
CA ALA A 107 -32.33 -16.57 -4.64
C ALA A 107 -32.24 -17.68 -5.68
N SER A 108 -31.19 -18.52 -5.62
CA SER A 108 -30.86 -19.45 -6.70
C SER A 108 -31.91 -20.56 -6.90
N ASP A 109 -32.82 -20.74 -5.95
CA ASP A 109 -34.02 -21.56 -6.15
C ASP A 109 -34.92 -20.98 -7.26
N MET A 110 -34.73 -19.71 -7.64
CA MET A 110 -35.50 -18.99 -8.65
C MET A 110 -34.58 -18.34 -9.71
N ALA A 111 -34.37 -19.12 -10.77
CA ALA A 111 -33.98 -18.74 -12.14
C ALA A 111 -32.48 -18.52 -12.46
N PRO A 112 -31.90 -19.40 -13.30
CA PRO A 112 -30.67 -19.13 -14.07
C PRO A 112 -30.66 -17.76 -14.81
N ALA A 113 -31.83 -17.19 -15.10
CA ALA A 113 -31.99 -15.87 -15.70
C ALA A 113 -31.43 -14.73 -14.82
N VAL A 114 -31.59 -14.80 -13.49
CA VAL A 114 -31.05 -13.79 -12.55
C VAL A 114 -29.52 -13.82 -12.58
N MET A 115 -28.93 -15.02 -12.59
CA MET A 115 -27.48 -15.19 -12.68
C MET A 115 -26.92 -14.74 -14.04
N ALA A 116 -27.67 -14.92 -15.14
CA ALA A 116 -27.29 -14.43 -16.46
C ALA A 116 -27.27 -12.90 -16.51
N SER A 117 -28.27 -12.22 -15.95
CA SER A 117 -28.29 -10.75 -15.86
C SER A 117 -27.23 -10.19 -14.91
N PHE A 118 -26.89 -10.93 -13.84
CA PHE A 118 -25.72 -10.60 -13.02
C PHE A 118 -24.42 -10.73 -13.80
N ALA A 119 -24.29 -11.77 -14.63
CA ALA A 119 -23.12 -11.95 -15.49
C ALA A 119 -22.96 -10.78 -16.46
N GLU A 120 -24.05 -10.31 -17.08
CA GLU A 120 -24.03 -9.13 -17.96
C GLU A 120 -23.60 -7.86 -17.22
N SER A 121 -24.08 -7.65 -15.99
CA SER A 121 -23.70 -6.50 -15.16
C SER A 121 -22.22 -6.57 -14.72
N LEU A 122 -21.70 -7.77 -14.50
CA LEU A 122 -20.30 -8.03 -14.15
C LEU A 122 -19.35 -7.86 -15.35
N ALA A 123 -19.84 -8.08 -16.57
CA ALA A 123 -19.02 -8.04 -17.79
C ALA A 123 -18.47 -6.63 -18.06
N VAL A 124 -19.18 -5.60 -17.60
CA VAL A 124 -18.76 -4.20 -17.70
C VAL A 124 -17.52 -3.90 -16.83
N VAL A 125 -17.29 -4.71 -15.78
CA VAL A 125 -16.24 -4.47 -14.78
C VAL A 125 -14.98 -5.31 -15.04
N GLY A 126 -15.10 -6.48 -15.64
CA GLY A 126 -13.96 -7.30 -16.01
C GLY A 126 -14.35 -8.60 -16.71
N GLY A 127 -13.58 -9.03 -17.70
CA GLY A 127 -13.94 -10.17 -18.58
C GLY A 127 -14.16 -11.49 -17.84
N HIS A 128 -13.44 -11.74 -16.74
CA HIS A 128 -13.55 -12.98 -15.96
C HIS A 128 -14.68 -12.96 -14.93
N LEU A 129 -15.12 -11.78 -14.51
CA LEU A 129 -16.09 -11.61 -13.42
C LEU A 129 -17.46 -12.22 -13.71
N PRO A 130 -18.02 -12.15 -14.94
CA PRO A 130 -19.25 -12.84 -15.31
C PRO A 130 -19.19 -14.33 -14.98
N TYR A 131 -18.13 -14.99 -15.44
CA TYR A 131 -17.96 -16.43 -15.28
C TYR A 131 -17.80 -16.82 -13.80
N ILE A 132 -17.03 -16.02 -13.05
CA ILE A 132 -16.85 -16.25 -11.61
C ILE A 132 -18.16 -16.03 -10.84
N GLY A 133 -18.89 -14.96 -11.14
CA GLY A 133 -20.17 -14.66 -10.51
C GLY A 133 -21.19 -15.78 -10.72
N VAL A 134 -21.32 -16.26 -11.97
CA VAL A 134 -22.21 -17.38 -12.30
C VAL A 134 -21.77 -18.68 -11.62
N ALA A 135 -20.47 -18.99 -11.62
CA ALA A 135 -19.91 -20.14 -10.92
C ALA A 135 -20.20 -20.09 -9.40
N CYS A 136 -20.01 -18.93 -8.77
CA CYS A 136 -20.32 -18.72 -7.34
C CYS A 136 -21.81 -18.91 -7.04
N GLY A 137 -22.71 -18.42 -7.90
CA GLY A 137 -24.15 -18.63 -7.72
C GLY A 137 -24.57 -20.09 -7.97
N ALA A 138 -23.99 -20.77 -8.97
CA ALA A 138 -24.22 -22.19 -9.21
C ALA A 138 -23.79 -23.03 -8.01
N ILE A 139 -22.62 -22.73 -7.42
CA ILE A 139 -22.15 -23.31 -6.16
C ILE A 139 -23.13 -23.04 -5.01
N GLY A 140 -23.62 -21.79 -4.91
CA GLY A 140 -24.63 -21.40 -3.93
C GLY A 140 -25.89 -22.27 -4.01
N ALA A 141 -26.39 -22.48 -5.22
CA ALA A 141 -27.57 -23.30 -5.51
C ALA A 141 -27.40 -24.77 -5.12
N ILE A 142 -26.24 -25.32 -5.46
CA ILE A 142 -25.86 -26.68 -5.09
C ILE A 142 -25.85 -26.79 -3.54
N ALA A 143 -25.19 -25.87 -2.85
CA ALA A 143 -25.12 -25.87 -1.39
C ALA A 143 -26.48 -25.67 -0.70
N ALA A 144 -27.35 -24.80 -1.24
CA ALA A 144 -28.70 -24.59 -0.72
C ALA A 144 -29.55 -25.86 -0.83
N THR A 145 -29.50 -26.54 -1.99
CA THR A 145 -30.16 -27.83 -2.21
C THR A 145 -29.77 -28.87 -1.15
N PHE A 146 -28.48 -28.91 -0.79
CA PHE A 146 -27.98 -29.81 0.25
C PHE A 146 -28.41 -29.41 1.65
N LYS A 147 -28.44 -28.12 2.00
CA LYS A 147 -28.91 -27.64 3.30
C LYS A 147 -30.40 -27.96 3.54
N LEU A 148 -31.22 -27.92 2.50
CA LEU A 148 -32.63 -28.28 2.59
C LEU A 148 -32.86 -29.78 2.75
N SER A 149 -31.86 -30.61 2.39
CA SER A 149 -31.94 -32.05 2.60
C SER A 149 -31.78 -32.36 4.09
N LYS A 150 -32.74 -33.10 4.67
CA LYS A 150 -32.67 -33.56 6.06
C LYS A 150 -31.73 -34.76 6.23
N ASP A 151 -30.98 -35.11 5.19
CA ASP A 151 -30.15 -36.31 5.13
C ASP A 151 -28.80 -36.02 5.80
N GLN A 152 -28.53 -36.67 6.94
CA GLN A 152 -27.20 -36.71 7.55
C GLN A 152 -26.28 -37.69 6.79
N ASP A 153 -26.03 -37.39 5.52
CA ASP A 153 -25.18 -38.21 4.64
C ASP A 153 -23.78 -37.60 4.54
N LYS A 154 -22.76 -38.41 4.81
CA LYS A 154 -21.35 -38.03 4.67
C LYS A 154 -20.99 -37.55 3.26
N ASN A 155 -21.69 -38.03 2.24
CA ASN A 155 -21.51 -37.57 0.87
C ASN A 155 -22.02 -36.14 0.67
N VAL A 156 -23.15 -35.79 1.31
CA VAL A 156 -23.71 -34.43 1.29
C VAL A 156 -22.74 -33.46 1.97
N GLU A 157 -22.18 -33.84 3.11
CA GLU A 157 -21.15 -33.08 3.82
C GLU A 157 -19.91 -32.84 2.94
N THR A 158 -19.44 -33.89 2.26
CA THR A 158 -18.26 -33.80 1.38
C THR A 158 -18.47 -32.83 0.22
N VAL A 159 -19.64 -32.88 -0.44
CA VAL A 159 -19.96 -31.96 -1.55
C VAL A 159 -20.17 -30.53 -1.04
N THR A 160 -20.81 -30.36 0.12
CA THR A 160 -21.01 -29.05 0.75
C THR A 160 -19.68 -28.39 1.15
N LEU A 161 -18.75 -29.17 1.70
CA LEU A 161 -17.41 -28.69 2.04
C LEU A 161 -16.63 -28.30 0.79
N TRP A 162 -16.65 -29.14 -0.25
CA TRP A 162 -15.97 -28.84 -1.51
C TRP A 162 -16.51 -27.57 -2.17
N THR A 163 -17.84 -27.45 -2.27
CA THR A 163 -18.49 -26.27 -2.87
C THR A 163 -18.16 -25.00 -2.10
N SER A 164 -18.18 -25.03 -0.76
CA SER A 164 -17.79 -23.88 0.07
C SER A 164 -16.32 -23.50 -0.16
N SER A 165 -15.42 -24.49 -0.18
CA SER A 165 -13.99 -24.24 -0.44
C SER A 165 -13.73 -23.65 -1.82
N VAL A 166 -14.45 -24.08 -2.86
CA VAL A 166 -14.32 -23.51 -4.21
C VAL A 166 -14.90 -22.09 -4.27
N LYS A 167 -16.02 -21.82 -3.59
CA LYS A 167 -16.57 -20.45 -3.48
C LYS A 167 -15.57 -19.49 -2.86
N ASP A 168 -15.01 -19.85 -1.71
CA ASP A 168 -14.06 -19.01 -0.98
C ASP A 168 -12.79 -18.76 -1.82
N TRP A 169 -12.31 -19.81 -2.49
CA TRP A 169 -11.19 -19.69 -3.42
C TRP A 169 -11.50 -18.77 -4.61
N LEU A 170 -12.67 -18.90 -5.24
CA LEU A 170 -13.08 -18.01 -6.34
C LEU A 170 -13.15 -16.56 -5.88
N ILE A 171 -13.69 -16.27 -4.70
CA ILE A 171 -13.74 -14.92 -4.13
C ILE A 171 -12.32 -14.36 -3.92
N MET A 172 -11.38 -15.17 -3.43
CA MET A 172 -9.98 -14.76 -3.31
C MET A 172 -9.34 -14.47 -4.67
N VAL A 173 -9.64 -15.30 -5.67
CA VAL A 173 -9.09 -15.21 -7.03
C VAL A 173 -9.58 -13.96 -7.75
N VAL A 174 -10.84 -13.54 -7.55
CA VAL A 174 -11.41 -12.32 -8.15
C VAL A 174 -10.52 -11.10 -7.95
N LYS A 175 -10.01 -10.88 -6.72
CA LYS A 175 -9.14 -9.74 -6.41
C LYS A 175 -7.81 -9.74 -7.18
N ARG A 176 -7.32 -10.93 -7.55
CA ARG A 176 -6.05 -11.10 -8.27
C ARG A 176 -6.25 -11.07 -9.78
N VAL A 177 -7.34 -11.66 -10.25
CA VAL A 177 -7.66 -11.76 -11.67
C VAL A 177 -7.98 -10.40 -12.27
N GLU A 178 -8.64 -9.51 -11.52
CA GLU A 178 -8.90 -8.13 -11.96
C GLU A 178 -7.61 -7.34 -12.24
N LYS A 179 -6.52 -7.61 -11.52
CA LYS A 179 -5.26 -6.87 -11.65
C LYS A 179 -4.29 -7.49 -12.64
N SER A 180 -4.26 -8.81 -12.71
CA SER A 180 -3.16 -9.52 -13.36
C SER A 180 -3.61 -10.61 -14.32
N ALA A 181 -4.86 -11.08 -14.34
CA ALA A 181 -5.15 -12.28 -15.13
C ALA A 181 -5.04 -12.08 -16.64
N ALA A 182 -4.29 -12.97 -17.28
CA ALA A 182 -4.29 -13.09 -18.72
C ALA A 182 -5.67 -13.50 -19.25
N GLU A 183 -6.02 -12.95 -20.42
CA GLU A 183 -7.17 -13.36 -21.24
C GLU A 183 -7.16 -14.87 -21.53
N SER A 184 -5.97 -15.49 -21.55
CA SER A 184 -5.79 -16.94 -21.76
C SER A 184 -6.48 -17.81 -20.70
N THR A 185 -6.80 -17.27 -19.51
CA THR A 185 -7.51 -17.99 -18.45
C THR A 185 -9.03 -17.91 -18.55
N LEU A 186 -9.58 -17.02 -19.39
CA LEU A 186 -11.04 -16.87 -19.59
C LEU A 186 -11.74 -18.19 -19.95
N PRO A 187 -11.24 -19.00 -20.90
CA PRO A 187 -11.89 -20.25 -21.27
C PRO A 187 -11.97 -21.25 -20.11
N LEU A 188 -11.03 -21.19 -19.17
CA LEU A 188 -11.00 -22.08 -18.00
C LEU A 188 -12.04 -21.68 -16.96
N PHE A 189 -12.25 -20.37 -16.74
CA PHE A 189 -13.36 -19.88 -15.91
C PHE A 189 -14.71 -20.21 -16.54
N GLN A 190 -14.85 -20.08 -17.87
CA GLN A 190 -16.05 -20.48 -18.58
C GLN A 190 -16.31 -21.99 -18.46
N ALA A 191 -15.29 -22.83 -18.65
CA ALA A 191 -15.42 -24.27 -18.48
C ALA A 191 -15.87 -24.63 -17.05
N LEU A 192 -15.36 -23.92 -16.03
CA LEU A 192 -15.77 -24.13 -14.65
C LEU A 192 -17.23 -23.74 -14.43
N GLN A 193 -17.64 -22.58 -14.94
CA GLN A 193 -19.03 -22.12 -14.91
C GLN A 193 -19.95 -23.20 -15.51
N ASP A 194 -19.64 -23.67 -16.71
CA ASP A 194 -20.47 -24.62 -17.44
C ASP A 194 -20.57 -25.96 -16.69
N ALA A 195 -19.46 -26.45 -16.13
CA ALA A 195 -19.46 -27.66 -15.31
C ALA A 195 -20.34 -27.52 -14.06
N LEU A 196 -20.29 -26.37 -13.38
CA LEU A 196 -21.09 -26.10 -12.18
C LEU A 196 -22.58 -25.90 -12.51
N LEU A 197 -22.91 -25.27 -13.64
CA LEU A 197 -24.29 -25.12 -14.11
C LEU A 197 -24.92 -26.47 -14.42
N VAL A 198 -24.19 -27.39 -15.08
CA VAL A 198 -24.67 -28.76 -15.33
C VAL A 198 -25.01 -29.47 -14.02
N ILE A 199 -24.15 -29.34 -13.01
CA ILE A 199 -24.40 -29.93 -11.69
C ILE A 199 -25.64 -29.30 -11.03
N SER A 200 -25.75 -27.97 -11.06
CA SER A 200 -26.89 -27.23 -10.51
C SER A 200 -28.22 -27.60 -11.19
N GLU A 201 -28.21 -27.77 -12.52
CA GLU A 201 -29.39 -28.21 -13.28
C GLU A 201 -29.80 -29.64 -12.90
N GLN A 202 -28.84 -30.55 -12.69
CA GLN A 202 -29.13 -31.89 -12.20
C GLN A 202 -29.74 -31.87 -10.80
N MET A 203 -29.24 -31.00 -9.92
CA MET A 203 -29.77 -30.81 -8.57
C MET A 203 -31.23 -30.33 -8.63
N SER A 204 -31.50 -29.23 -9.35
CA SER A 204 -32.85 -28.66 -9.43
C SER A 204 -33.86 -29.60 -10.09
N SER A 205 -33.48 -30.28 -11.19
CA SER A 205 -34.37 -31.19 -11.92
C SER A 205 -34.67 -32.50 -11.18
N ARG A 206 -33.73 -32.97 -10.34
CA ARG A 206 -33.85 -34.27 -9.65
C ARG A 206 -34.22 -34.17 -8.16
N ASN A 207 -34.03 -33.03 -7.50
CA ASN A 207 -34.36 -32.86 -6.08
C ASN A 207 -35.84 -33.17 -5.77
N ARG A 208 -36.76 -32.83 -6.68
CA ARG A 208 -38.19 -33.16 -6.53
C ARG A 208 -38.51 -34.65 -6.70
N LYS A 209 -37.63 -35.42 -7.34
CA LYS A 209 -37.89 -36.82 -7.74
C LYS A 209 -37.12 -37.82 -6.90
N TRP A 210 -35.87 -37.52 -6.54
CA TRP A 210 -34.96 -38.46 -5.89
C TRP A 210 -34.45 -37.90 -4.56
N ARG A 211 -34.23 -38.79 -3.58
CA ARG A 211 -33.46 -38.45 -2.38
C ARG A 211 -32.06 -38.01 -2.78
N VAL A 212 -31.52 -37.04 -2.07
CA VAL A 212 -30.23 -36.42 -2.36
C VAL A 212 -29.10 -37.46 -2.35
N SER A 213 -29.08 -38.36 -1.37
CA SER A 213 -28.13 -39.49 -1.33
C SER A 213 -28.13 -40.34 -2.60
N LYS A 214 -29.31 -40.61 -3.17
CA LYS A 214 -29.43 -41.43 -4.39
C LYS A 214 -28.87 -40.69 -5.61
N MET A 215 -29.10 -39.38 -5.69
CA MET A 215 -28.52 -38.56 -6.75
C MET A 215 -26.99 -38.49 -6.66
N LEU A 216 -26.44 -38.34 -5.46
CA LEU A 216 -24.98 -38.34 -5.23
C LEU A 216 -24.32 -39.67 -5.63
N SER A 217 -25.03 -40.79 -5.43
CA SER A 217 -24.57 -42.11 -5.87
C SER A 217 -24.73 -42.37 -7.38
N SER A 218 -25.37 -41.46 -8.11
CA SER A 218 -25.60 -41.64 -9.56
C SER A 218 -24.30 -41.49 -10.36
N ALA A 219 -24.06 -42.40 -11.31
CA ALA A 219 -22.87 -42.35 -12.15
C ALA A 219 -22.75 -41.04 -12.94
N THR A 220 -23.89 -40.47 -13.36
CA THR A 220 -23.93 -39.18 -14.06
C THR A 220 -23.43 -38.05 -13.16
N PHE A 221 -23.97 -37.92 -11.95
CA PHE A 221 -23.53 -36.88 -11.01
C PHE A 221 -22.04 -37.06 -10.66
N GLN A 222 -21.60 -38.29 -10.37
CA GLN A 222 -20.20 -38.52 -10.01
C GLN A 222 -19.22 -38.13 -11.13
N ARG A 223 -19.58 -38.43 -12.39
CA ARG A 223 -18.80 -38.01 -13.55
C ARG A 223 -18.75 -36.49 -13.67
N ASP A 224 -19.90 -35.83 -13.61
CA ASP A 224 -19.97 -34.38 -13.85
C ASP A 224 -19.35 -33.59 -12.69
N PHE A 225 -19.50 -34.08 -11.45
CA PHE A 225 -18.77 -33.58 -10.28
C PHE A 225 -17.27 -33.82 -10.37
N GLY A 226 -16.85 -34.97 -10.90
CA GLY A 226 -15.45 -35.26 -11.23
C GLY A 226 -14.89 -34.27 -12.26
N ASN A 227 -15.64 -33.99 -13.32
CA ASN A 227 -15.25 -33.00 -14.33
C ASN A 227 -15.08 -31.61 -13.71
N ALA A 228 -16.04 -31.15 -12.88
CA ALA A 228 -15.93 -29.86 -12.20
C ALA A 228 -14.68 -29.78 -11.30
N LYS A 229 -14.34 -30.87 -10.60
CA LYS A 229 -13.09 -30.94 -9.81
C LYS A 229 -11.85 -30.80 -10.69
N THR A 230 -11.81 -31.52 -11.80
CA THR A 230 -10.70 -31.44 -12.76
C THR A 230 -10.56 -30.02 -13.30
N THR A 231 -11.66 -29.38 -13.71
CA THR A 231 -11.62 -28.00 -14.21
C THR A 231 -11.15 -27.00 -13.15
N VAL A 232 -11.53 -27.16 -11.88
CA VAL A 232 -10.97 -26.34 -10.78
C VAL A 232 -9.45 -26.55 -10.65
N LEU A 233 -8.96 -27.78 -10.76
CA LEU A 233 -7.53 -28.06 -10.67
C LEU A 233 -6.76 -27.50 -11.87
N ASP A 234 -7.28 -27.67 -13.08
CA ASP A 234 -6.69 -27.13 -14.31
C ASP A 234 -6.62 -25.60 -14.24
N LEU A 235 -7.70 -24.96 -13.80
CA LEU A 235 -7.73 -23.51 -13.58
C LEU A 235 -6.74 -23.07 -12.50
N LYS A 236 -6.61 -23.81 -11.40
CA LYS A 236 -5.62 -23.51 -10.35
C LYS A 236 -4.19 -23.59 -10.88
N ASN A 237 -3.88 -24.63 -11.64
CA ASN A 237 -2.56 -24.82 -12.23
C ASN A 237 -2.26 -23.69 -13.23
N ALA A 238 -3.20 -23.38 -14.13
CA ALA A 238 -3.02 -22.31 -15.11
C ALA A 238 -2.82 -20.94 -14.44
N LEU A 239 -3.54 -20.66 -13.35
CA LEU A 239 -3.35 -19.42 -12.58
C LEU A 239 -2.01 -19.40 -11.84
N HIS A 240 -1.54 -20.55 -11.35
CA HIS A 240 -0.22 -20.66 -10.72
C HIS A 240 0.89 -20.42 -11.75
N ASP A 241 0.83 -21.10 -12.89
CA ASP A 241 1.79 -20.96 -13.99
C ASP A 241 1.82 -19.50 -14.49
N PHE A 242 0.66 -18.86 -14.58
CA PHE A 242 0.57 -17.45 -14.95
C PHE A 242 1.23 -16.52 -13.92
N LEU A 243 0.97 -16.72 -12.63
CA LEU A 243 1.60 -15.91 -11.57
C LEU A 243 3.12 -16.12 -11.51
N ASP A 244 3.58 -17.35 -11.76
CA ASP A 244 5.00 -17.66 -11.86
C ASP A 244 5.63 -16.96 -13.07
N GLN A 245 4.95 -16.95 -14.22
CA GLN A 245 5.40 -16.23 -15.41
C GLN A 245 5.44 -14.71 -15.16
N GLU A 246 4.39 -14.12 -14.58
CA GLU A 246 4.37 -12.68 -14.23
C GLU A 246 5.50 -12.31 -13.27
N SER A 247 5.81 -13.18 -12.29
CA SER A 247 6.95 -12.98 -11.40
C SER A 247 8.30 -13.12 -12.12
N GLN A 248 8.41 -13.97 -13.12
CA GLN A 248 9.63 -14.10 -13.93
C GLN A 248 9.81 -12.87 -14.81
N ASP A 249 8.77 -12.43 -15.51
CA ASP A 249 8.79 -11.26 -16.38
C ASP A 249 9.18 -10.00 -15.58
N ALA A 250 8.62 -9.82 -14.38
CA ALA A 250 8.99 -8.71 -13.49
C ALA A 250 10.45 -8.78 -13.02
N GLN A 251 11.00 -9.97 -12.81
CA GLN A 251 12.42 -10.13 -12.49
C GLN A 251 13.31 -9.84 -13.71
N GLU A 252 12.91 -10.25 -14.91
CA GLU A 252 13.62 -9.95 -16.16
C GLU A 252 13.62 -8.45 -16.47
N GLU A 253 12.51 -7.74 -16.21
CA GLU A 253 12.42 -6.29 -16.31
C GLU A 253 13.39 -5.61 -15.34
N MET A 254 13.39 -6.03 -14.06
CA MET A 254 14.36 -5.51 -13.07
C MET A 254 15.81 -5.79 -13.46
N LEU A 255 16.11 -6.97 -14.00
CA LEU A 255 17.46 -7.30 -14.49
C LEU A 255 17.87 -6.44 -15.68
N THR A 256 16.91 -6.11 -16.56
CA THR A 256 17.13 -5.20 -17.69
C THR A 256 17.44 -3.78 -17.19
N ASP A 257 16.69 -3.29 -16.21
CA ASP A 257 16.94 -1.98 -15.58
C ASP A 257 18.31 -1.93 -14.88
N VAL A 258 18.66 -2.98 -14.15
CA VAL A 258 20.00 -3.09 -13.52
C VAL A 258 21.09 -3.11 -14.59
N SER A 259 20.90 -3.84 -15.69
CA SER A 259 21.84 -3.87 -16.81
C SER A 259 22.03 -2.47 -17.41
N ASN A 260 20.93 -1.75 -17.65
CA ASN A 260 20.96 -0.37 -18.17
C ASN A 260 21.68 0.58 -17.20
N ALA A 261 21.43 0.47 -15.89
CA ALA A 261 22.10 1.26 -14.87
C ALA A 261 23.61 0.96 -14.79
N VAL A 262 24.02 -0.30 -15.01
CA VAL A 262 25.43 -0.68 -15.08
C VAL A 262 26.09 -0.08 -16.32
N VAL A 263 25.43 -0.10 -17.48
CA VAL A 263 25.92 0.55 -18.70
C VAL A 263 26.11 2.05 -18.47
N GLU A 264 25.09 2.74 -17.94
CA GLU A 264 25.18 4.18 -17.64
C GLU A 264 26.30 4.50 -16.63
N THR A 265 26.48 3.65 -15.62
CA THR A 265 27.56 3.81 -14.64
C THR A 265 28.93 3.63 -15.27
N ASN A 266 29.09 2.64 -16.16
CA ASN A 266 30.34 2.42 -16.89
C ASN A 266 30.66 3.59 -17.82
N GLU A 267 29.67 4.12 -18.54
CA GLU A 267 29.84 5.31 -19.39
C GLU A 267 30.27 6.53 -18.57
N LYS A 268 29.71 6.72 -17.37
CA LYS A 268 30.15 7.78 -16.44
C LYS A 268 31.57 7.56 -15.94
N LEU A 269 31.96 6.33 -15.63
CA LEU A 269 33.33 6.00 -15.20
C LEU A 269 34.34 6.24 -16.32
N ASP A 270 34.01 5.90 -17.56
CA ASP A 270 34.86 6.19 -18.72
C ASP A 270 35.01 7.70 -18.93
N SER A 271 33.92 8.46 -18.83
CA SER A 271 33.97 9.93 -18.88
C SER A 271 34.82 10.53 -17.75
N MET A 272 34.71 10.00 -16.53
CA MET A 272 35.55 10.42 -15.41
C MET A 272 37.04 10.07 -15.63
N ASN A 273 37.34 8.91 -16.21
CA ASN A 273 38.69 8.52 -16.56
C ASN A 273 39.29 9.47 -17.60
N ASP A 274 38.51 9.89 -18.61
CA ASP A 274 38.93 10.88 -19.60
C ASP A 274 39.20 12.24 -18.93
N GLN A 275 38.33 12.68 -18.02
CA GLN A 275 38.54 13.91 -17.24
C GLN A 275 39.81 13.84 -16.38
N LEU A 276 40.05 12.71 -15.70
CA LEU A 276 41.28 12.50 -14.94
C LEU A 276 42.52 12.48 -15.84
N GLY A 277 42.42 11.91 -17.03
CA GLY A 277 43.46 11.96 -18.05
C GLY A 277 43.80 13.38 -18.48
N GLN A 278 42.78 14.21 -18.72
CA GLN A 278 42.95 15.64 -19.05
C GLN A 278 43.56 16.43 -17.90
N ILE A 279 43.10 16.21 -16.66
CA ILE A 279 43.66 16.84 -15.46
C ILE A 279 45.14 16.48 -15.31
N LYS A 280 45.49 15.20 -15.51
CA LYS A 280 46.88 14.75 -15.46
C LYS A 280 47.74 15.45 -16.51
N ALA A 281 47.26 15.52 -17.76
CA ALA A 281 47.97 16.23 -18.83
C ALA A 281 48.15 17.73 -18.53
N MET A 282 47.14 18.40 -17.95
CA MET A 282 47.25 19.78 -17.50
C MET A 282 48.27 19.93 -16.35
N LEU A 283 48.30 18.99 -15.41
CA LEU A 283 49.26 18.99 -14.30
C LEU A 283 50.69 18.81 -14.81
N ASP A 284 50.91 17.88 -15.73
CA ASP A 284 52.21 17.64 -16.36
C ASP A 284 52.67 18.91 -17.11
N ALA A 285 51.78 19.55 -17.88
CA ALA A 285 52.08 20.82 -18.57
C ALA A 285 52.40 21.97 -17.59
N GLN A 286 51.67 22.09 -16.46
CA GLN A 286 51.96 23.09 -15.43
C GLN A 286 53.29 22.82 -14.69
N VAL A 287 53.67 21.55 -14.54
CA VAL A 287 54.97 21.18 -13.98
C VAL A 287 56.07 21.58 -14.95
N GLU A 288 55.92 21.31 -16.25
CA GLU A 288 56.88 21.75 -17.28
C GLU A 288 56.99 23.29 -17.36
N GLU A 289 55.87 24.02 -17.31
CA GLU A 289 55.87 25.49 -17.25
C GLU A 289 56.56 26.03 -15.97
N LYS A 290 56.34 25.38 -14.83
CA LYS A 290 57.01 25.74 -13.57
C LYS A 290 58.50 25.40 -13.58
N GLU A 291 58.91 24.32 -14.23
CA GLU A 291 60.33 24.02 -14.42
C GLU A 291 61.00 25.01 -15.37
N ALA A 292 60.30 25.53 -16.38
CA ALA A 292 60.77 26.64 -17.21
C ALA A 292 60.83 27.98 -16.44
N ALA A 293 59.90 28.23 -15.50
CA ALA A 293 59.87 29.44 -14.67
C ALA A 293 60.89 29.44 -13.50
N LYS A 294 61.46 28.28 -13.13
CA LYS A 294 62.46 28.15 -12.05
C LYS A 294 63.78 28.90 -12.31
N ASN A 295 64.05 29.38 -13.52
CA ASN A 295 65.22 30.22 -13.81
C ASN A 295 65.08 31.69 -13.37
N ASN A 296 63.94 32.10 -12.78
CA ASN A 296 63.70 33.46 -12.29
C ASN A 296 63.34 33.54 -10.79
N ASP A 297 63.39 32.43 -10.04
CA ASP A 297 62.81 32.28 -8.68
C ASP A 297 63.86 32.18 -7.54
N GLN A 298 64.99 32.86 -7.70
CA GLN A 298 66.03 32.92 -6.66
C GLN A 298 65.88 34.18 -5.77
N SER A 299 65.30 35.28 -6.25
CA SER A 299 65.17 36.52 -5.44
C SER A 299 63.98 36.54 -4.49
N VAL A 300 62.89 35.81 -4.80
CA VAL A 300 61.67 35.80 -3.96
C VAL A 300 61.88 34.96 -2.68
N LYS A 301 62.71 33.91 -2.75
CA LYS A 301 63.05 33.08 -1.58
C LYS A 301 63.79 33.85 -0.49
N ASP A 302 64.58 34.85 -0.86
CA ASP A 302 65.37 35.62 0.09
C ASP A 302 64.49 36.59 0.92
N GLU A 303 63.46 37.18 0.30
CA GLU A 303 62.52 38.10 0.99
C GLU A 303 61.63 37.37 2.01
N GLU A 304 61.11 36.18 1.66
CA GLU A 304 60.24 35.37 2.53
C GLU A 304 60.95 34.95 3.83
N GLU A 305 62.22 34.53 3.68
CA GLU A 305 63.06 34.14 4.81
C GLU A 305 63.46 35.34 5.66
N GLN A 306 63.70 36.49 5.05
CA GLN A 306 64.06 37.71 5.76
C GLN A 306 62.92 38.21 6.65
N ILE A 307 61.66 38.15 6.18
CA ILE A 307 60.49 38.51 6.98
C ILE A 307 60.32 37.55 8.17
N TYR A 308 60.50 36.24 7.96
CA TYR A 308 60.45 35.27 9.08
C TYR A 308 61.52 35.55 10.13
N MET A 309 62.77 35.83 9.70
CA MET A 309 63.86 36.14 10.62
C MET A 309 63.59 37.44 11.40
N ASN A 310 62.97 38.44 10.77
CA ASN A 310 62.55 39.66 11.45
C ASN A 310 61.44 39.40 12.49
N LEU A 311 60.45 38.56 12.17
CA LEU A 311 59.40 38.14 13.10
C LEU A 311 59.98 37.35 14.28
N LYS A 312 60.89 36.40 14.00
CA LYS A 312 61.58 35.61 15.03
C LYS A 312 62.44 36.48 15.95
N LYS A 313 63.15 37.46 15.38
CA LYS A 313 63.96 38.43 16.14
C LYS A 313 63.08 39.33 17.01
N ALA A 314 61.93 39.79 16.51
CA ALA A 314 60.97 40.58 17.27
C ALA A 314 60.32 39.78 18.41
N ALA A 315 60.16 38.47 18.24
CA ALA A 315 59.61 37.57 19.26
C ALA A 315 60.63 37.16 20.35
N ASP A 316 61.93 37.42 20.14
CA ASP A 316 63.04 37.11 21.04
C ASP A 316 63.10 35.61 21.43
N VAL A 317 63.19 34.73 20.42
CA VAL A 317 63.22 33.27 20.60
C VAL A 317 64.27 32.61 19.69
N GLU A 318 65.03 31.64 20.21
CA GLU A 318 66.06 30.90 19.45
C GLU A 318 65.51 29.73 18.62
N GLY A 319 64.32 29.21 18.95
CA GLY A 319 63.65 28.07 18.29
C GLY A 319 62.46 28.45 17.39
N ASP A 320 61.44 27.60 17.35
CA ASP A 320 60.14 27.92 16.76
C ASP A 320 59.43 28.99 17.60
N VAL A 321 58.60 29.81 16.97
CA VAL A 321 58.04 30.99 17.62
C VAL A 321 56.71 30.64 18.27
N PRO A 322 56.55 30.75 19.61
CA PRO A 322 55.25 30.50 20.25
C PRO A 322 54.18 31.40 19.63
N PHE A 323 53.03 30.83 19.28
CA PHE A 323 51.99 31.51 18.50
C PHE A 323 51.57 32.86 19.10
N LYS A 324 51.50 32.97 20.44
CA LYS A 324 51.18 34.24 21.12
C LYS A 324 52.21 35.34 20.84
N ARG A 325 53.50 35.00 20.81
CA ARG A 325 54.58 35.96 20.50
C ARG A 325 54.64 36.24 19.00
N PHE A 326 54.37 35.23 18.18
CA PHE A 326 54.24 35.37 16.74
C PHE A 326 53.15 36.39 16.38
N ILE A 327 51.96 36.29 16.99
CA ILE A 327 50.86 37.24 16.77
C ILE A 327 51.27 38.68 17.08
N LEU A 328 51.92 38.91 18.22
CA LEU A 328 52.34 40.25 18.62
C LEU A 328 53.37 40.85 17.64
N ALA A 329 54.32 40.03 17.18
CA ALA A 329 55.24 40.44 16.13
C ALA A 329 54.49 40.71 14.81
N PHE A 330 53.58 39.83 14.42
CA PHE A 330 52.79 39.94 13.20
C PHE A 330 51.91 41.20 13.17
N GLU A 331 51.23 41.52 14.28
CA GLU A 331 50.45 42.74 14.46
C GLU A 331 51.35 43.99 14.32
N THR A 332 52.58 43.93 14.84
CA THR A 332 53.56 45.03 14.68
C THR A 332 53.95 45.25 13.22
N PHE A 333 54.20 44.19 12.46
CA PHE A 333 54.67 44.30 11.07
C PHE A 333 53.55 44.58 10.06
N PHE A 334 52.35 44.02 10.26
CA PHE A 334 51.26 44.05 9.27
C PHE A 334 50.06 44.90 9.68
N TYR A 335 49.86 45.15 10.98
CA TYR A 335 48.75 45.96 11.52
C TYR A 335 49.26 47.25 12.18
N ALA A 336 50.52 47.62 11.95
CA ALA A 336 51.16 48.79 12.56
C ALA A 336 51.05 48.84 14.10
N GLY A 337 50.92 47.68 14.76
CA GLY A 337 50.73 47.54 16.21
C GLY A 337 49.28 47.57 16.69
N GLU A 338 48.28 47.62 15.80
CA GLU A 338 46.89 47.43 16.16
C GLU A 338 46.57 45.95 16.46
N ASP A 339 45.71 45.71 17.44
CA ASP A 339 45.27 44.36 17.82
C ASP A 339 44.45 43.73 16.69
N MET A 340 44.84 42.52 16.27
CA MET A 340 44.12 41.79 15.24
C MET A 340 42.74 41.33 15.77
N PRO A 341 41.66 41.52 15.00
CA PRO A 341 40.34 40.99 15.31
C PRO A 341 40.37 39.49 15.66
N PRO A 342 39.58 39.03 16.64
CA PRO A 342 39.61 37.63 17.10
C PRO A 342 39.37 36.60 15.98
N GLU A 343 38.56 36.96 14.98
CA GLU A 343 38.25 36.10 13.83
C GLU A 343 39.44 35.91 12.90
N GLN A 344 40.18 36.98 12.62
CA GLN A 344 41.41 36.94 11.82
C GLN A 344 42.53 36.21 12.57
N ARG A 345 42.64 36.42 13.89
CA ARG A 345 43.61 35.71 14.74
C ARG A 345 43.36 34.20 14.75
N ARG A 346 42.09 33.78 14.77
CA ARG A 346 41.68 32.38 14.64
C ARG A 346 42.07 31.83 13.26
N ALA A 347 41.75 32.56 12.20
CA ALA A 347 42.08 32.15 10.83
C ALA A 347 43.58 32.00 10.61
N LEU A 348 44.37 32.94 11.16
CA LEU A 348 45.82 32.88 11.12
C LEU A 348 46.32 31.63 11.85
N LYS A 349 45.82 31.37 13.07
CA LYS A 349 46.15 30.14 13.82
C LYS A 349 45.89 28.87 13.02
N LEU A 350 44.71 28.75 12.41
CA LEU A 350 44.34 27.58 11.61
C LEU A 350 45.27 27.32 10.42
N GLN A 351 45.94 28.35 9.90
CA GLN A 351 46.84 28.20 8.75
C GLN A 351 48.29 27.95 9.13
N ILE A 352 48.78 28.59 10.19
CA ILE A 352 50.21 28.54 10.55
C ILE A 352 50.52 27.55 11.68
N ASP A 353 49.51 27.08 12.41
CA ASP A 353 49.60 26.10 13.51
C ASP A 353 48.57 24.99 13.25
N LYS A 354 48.78 24.24 12.16
CA LYS A 354 47.84 23.20 11.69
C LYS A 354 47.85 21.96 12.58
N ASP A 355 48.98 21.68 13.20
CA ASP A 355 49.18 20.55 14.10
C ASP A 355 48.72 20.87 15.54
N GLY A 356 48.44 22.14 15.84
CA GLY A 356 48.02 22.59 17.16
C GLY A 356 49.15 22.55 18.19
N SER A 357 50.41 22.54 17.73
CA SER A 357 51.60 22.61 18.57
C SER A 357 51.64 23.90 19.40
N GLY A 358 50.99 24.97 18.93
CA GLY A 358 51.03 26.29 19.56
C GLY A 358 52.33 27.04 19.30
N GLU A 359 53.17 26.52 18.41
CA GLU A 359 54.40 27.12 17.91
C GLU A 359 54.29 27.29 16.38
N VAL A 360 54.99 28.28 15.84
CA VAL A 360 54.99 28.55 14.40
C VAL A 360 56.36 28.24 13.86
N SER A 361 56.44 27.23 13.01
CA SER A 361 57.68 26.82 12.37
C SER A 361 57.96 27.61 11.08
N LYS A 362 59.24 27.71 10.68
CA LYS A 362 59.65 28.36 9.42
C LYS A 362 58.90 27.79 8.20
N PRO A 363 58.77 26.45 8.03
CA PRO A 363 58.06 25.88 6.89
C PRO A 363 56.57 26.24 6.84
N GLU A 364 55.91 26.37 7.98
CA GLU A 364 54.50 26.74 8.06
C GLU A 364 54.28 28.20 7.70
N TRP A 365 55.15 29.10 8.20
CA TRP A 365 55.17 30.49 7.80
C TRP A 365 55.34 30.66 6.28
N VAL A 366 56.36 30.01 5.70
CA VAL A 366 56.66 30.15 4.27
C VAL A 366 55.49 29.66 3.42
N LYS A 367 54.85 28.54 3.80
CA LYS A 367 53.65 28.05 3.11
C LYS A 367 52.49 29.04 3.20
N PHE A 368 52.24 29.60 4.37
CA PHE A 368 51.22 30.63 4.56
C PHE A 368 51.50 31.86 3.71
N TYR A 369 52.71 32.43 3.82
CA TYR A 369 53.10 33.66 3.12
C TYR A 369 52.98 33.51 1.60
N ARG A 370 53.47 32.39 1.04
CA ARG A 370 53.32 32.09 -0.40
C ARG A 370 51.88 31.98 -0.85
N THR A 371 51.04 31.34 -0.03
CA THR A 371 49.64 31.15 -0.38
C THR A 371 48.90 32.49 -0.34
N TRP A 372 49.21 33.32 0.65
CA TRP A 372 48.66 34.66 0.79
C TRP A 372 49.10 35.58 -0.36
N THR A 373 50.41 35.73 -0.61
CA THR A 373 50.93 36.63 -1.64
C THR A 373 50.52 36.22 -3.06
N LYS A 374 50.35 34.92 -3.32
CA LYS A 374 49.86 34.42 -4.62
C LYS A 374 48.42 34.84 -4.93
N VAL A 375 47.61 35.07 -3.90
CA VAL A 375 46.18 35.43 -4.07
C VAL A 375 46.02 36.94 -4.32
N ASP A 376 47.09 37.73 -4.17
CA ASP A 376 47.13 39.18 -4.40
C ASP A 376 46.01 39.95 -3.66
N MET A 377 45.77 39.54 -2.40
CA MET A 377 44.81 40.17 -1.50
C MET A 377 45.52 40.77 -0.31
N ASN A 378 44.93 41.81 0.31
CA ASN A 378 45.42 42.30 1.59
C ASN A 378 45.31 41.21 2.67
N VAL A 379 46.21 41.21 3.65
CA VAL A 379 46.28 40.20 4.71
C VAL A 379 44.98 40.09 5.49
N GLU A 380 44.32 41.22 5.74
CA GLU A 380 43.05 41.32 6.44
C GLU A 380 41.93 40.60 5.69
N GLU A 381 41.80 40.88 4.39
CA GLU A 381 40.80 40.26 3.51
C GLU A 381 41.05 38.76 3.36
N TYR A 382 42.31 38.37 3.23
CA TYR A 382 42.71 36.97 3.13
C TYR A 382 42.37 36.18 4.39
N LEU A 383 42.66 36.74 5.58
CA LEU A 383 42.32 36.10 6.86
C LEU A 383 40.80 36.06 7.10
N LEU A 384 40.06 37.08 6.69
CA LEU A 384 38.59 37.07 6.76
C LEU A 384 37.97 36.00 5.86
N LYS A 385 38.50 35.82 4.64
CA LYS A 385 38.07 34.74 3.75
C LYS A 385 38.26 33.37 4.39
N ILE A 386 39.42 33.13 5.00
CA ILE A 386 39.70 31.86 5.69
C ILE A 386 38.81 31.67 6.92
N ALA A 387 38.50 32.74 7.65
CA ALA A 387 37.55 32.71 8.76
C ALA A 387 36.13 32.34 8.31
N ALA A 388 35.70 32.84 7.15
CA ALA A 388 34.41 32.53 6.55
C ALA A 388 34.33 31.07 6.05
N ASP A 389 35.40 30.57 5.44
CA ASP A 389 35.49 29.19 4.96
C ASP A 389 35.57 28.15 6.10
N ASN A 390 35.96 28.58 7.30
CA ASN A 390 36.08 27.72 8.48
C ASN A 390 35.26 28.28 9.65
N PRO A 391 33.91 28.26 9.58
CA PRO A 391 33.05 28.86 10.60
C PRO A 391 33.23 28.17 11.97
N THR A 392 33.13 28.94 13.06
CA THR A 392 33.16 28.36 14.41
C THR A 392 32.00 27.40 14.64
N ALA A 393 32.14 26.44 15.56
CA ALA A 393 31.05 25.57 16.00
C ALA A 393 29.78 26.38 16.39
N THR A 394 29.96 27.57 16.97
CA THR A 394 28.87 28.51 17.28
C THR A 394 28.20 29.06 16.02
N GLN A 395 28.98 29.47 15.00
CA GLN A 395 28.45 29.93 13.71
C GLN A 395 27.75 28.80 12.95
N ILE A 396 28.29 27.58 12.99
CA ILE A 396 27.66 26.37 12.44
C ILE A 396 26.33 26.07 13.15
N ALA A 397 26.29 26.19 14.49
CA ALA A 397 25.06 25.99 15.26
C ALA A 397 24.00 27.05 14.93
N TYR A 398 24.40 28.31 14.73
CA TYR A 398 23.49 29.37 14.29
C TYR A 398 22.97 29.16 12.86
N GLN A 399 23.83 28.75 11.92
CA GLN A 399 23.42 28.41 10.55
C GLN A 399 22.45 27.23 10.54
N LYS A 400 22.76 26.14 11.26
CA LYS A 400 21.84 24.99 11.40
C LYS A 400 20.52 25.37 12.06
N ALA A 401 20.53 26.26 13.04
CA ALA A 401 19.31 26.76 13.68
C ALA A 401 18.48 27.64 12.73
N ALA A 402 19.14 28.43 11.87
CA ALA A 402 18.47 29.22 10.84
C ALA A 402 17.84 28.34 9.75
N GLU A 403 18.58 27.34 9.26
CA GLU A 403 18.09 26.35 8.29
C GLU A 403 16.91 25.55 8.86
N ALA A 404 17.00 25.09 10.11
CA ALA A 404 15.91 24.39 10.78
C ALA A 404 14.65 25.27 10.91
N ARG A 405 14.80 26.58 11.15
CA ARG A 405 13.67 27.52 11.17
C ARG A 405 13.03 27.70 9.81
N VAL A 406 13.83 27.80 8.74
CA VAL A 406 13.32 27.91 7.37
C VAL A 406 12.56 26.64 6.99
N GLU A 407 13.10 25.47 7.30
CA GLU A 407 12.42 24.21 7.01
C GLU A 407 11.14 24.02 7.83
N MET A 408 11.14 24.40 9.11
CA MET A 408 9.94 24.39 9.94
C MET A 408 8.84 25.31 9.38
N ASN A 409 9.20 26.51 8.92
CA ASN A 409 8.26 27.44 8.29
C ASN A 409 7.69 26.87 6.98
N LYS A 410 8.51 26.19 6.17
CA LYS A 410 8.05 25.52 4.94
C LYS A 410 7.08 24.38 5.23
N ARG A 411 7.35 23.56 6.26
CA ARG A 411 6.43 22.50 6.69
C ARG A 411 5.12 23.06 7.23
N MET A 412 5.15 24.16 7.97
CA MET A 412 3.94 24.83 8.44
C MET A 412 3.11 25.44 7.32
N SER A 413 3.73 25.99 6.27
CA SER A 413 2.97 26.49 5.12
C SER A 413 2.26 25.35 4.38
N MET A 414 2.96 24.24 4.12
CA MET A 414 2.35 23.05 3.49
C MET A 414 1.19 22.49 4.32
N ALA A 415 1.35 22.41 5.65
CA ALA A 415 0.28 21.95 6.54
C ALA A 415 -0.95 22.88 6.49
N LYS A 416 -0.73 24.20 6.39
CA LYS A 416 -1.81 25.19 6.27
C LYS A 416 -2.55 25.08 4.94
N ASP A 417 -1.83 24.82 3.85
CA ASP A 417 -2.42 24.63 2.52
C ASP A 417 -3.27 23.35 2.47
N MET A 418 -2.75 22.23 3.02
CA MET A 418 -3.51 20.98 3.13
C MET A 418 -4.77 21.12 3.99
N ALA A 419 -4.71 21.88 5.09
CA ALA A 419 -5.89 22.16 5.92
C ALA A 419 -6.93 23.03 5.17
N GLY A 420 -6.49 23.96 4.34
CA GLY A 420 -7.35 24.79 3.50
C GLY A 420 -8.10 23.98 2.44
N ASP A 421 -7.43 23.02 1.81
CA ASP A 421 -8.05 22.16 0.80
C ASP A 421 -9.06 21.18 1.40
N ALA A 422 -8.76 20.60 2.57
CA ALA A 422 -9.73 19.78 3.31
C ALA A 422 -11.01 20.57 3.68
N ALA A 423 -10.86 21.84 4.08
CA ALA A 423 -12.00 22.70 4.40
C ALA A 423 -12.87 23.02 3.17
N LYS A 424 -12.27 23.22 2.00
CA LYS A 424 -13.01 23.45 0.74
C LYS A 424 -13.79 22.21 0.31
N VAL A 425 -13.21 21.02 0.45
CA VAL A 425 -13.91 19.75 0.15
C VAL A 425 -15.10 19.56 1.09
N GLY A 426 -14.94 19.84 2.38
CA GLY A 426 -16.05 19.79 3.35
C GLY A 426 -17.18 20.77 3.04
N ALA A 427 -16.84 21.99 2.62
CA ALA A 427 -17.83 23.00 2.23
C ALA A 427 -18.63 22.60 0.97
N GLY A 428 -17.95 22.07 -0.06
CA GLY A 428 -18.60 21.60 -1.29
C GLY A 428 -19.59 20.45 -1.07
N LEU A 429 -19.27 19.54 -0.14
CA LEU A 429 -20.15 18.43 0.26
C LEU A 429 -21.43 18.92 0.96
N MET A 430 -21.33 19.93 1.83
CA MET A 430 -22.53 20.50 2.48
C MET A 430 -23.43 21.25 1.49
N GLU A 431 -22.85 21.91 0.49
CA GLU A 431 -23.62 22.68 -0.50
C GLU A 431 -24.40 21.77 -1.46
N MET A 432 -23.80 20.64 -1.89
CA MET A 432 -24.52 19.60 -2.65
C MET A 432 -25.67 18.96 -1.85
N GLY A 433 -25.52 18.81 -0.53
CA GLY A 433 -26.57 18.28 0.33
C GLY A 433 -27.80 19.18 0.39
N LYS A 434 -27.62 20.51 0.38
CA LYS A 434 -28.75 21.47 0.39
C LYS A 434 -29.49 21.53 -0.94
N GLY A 435 -28.78 21.44 -2.07
CA GLY A 435 -29.40 21.53 -3.40
C GLY A 435 -30.43 20.43 -3.67
N LYS A 436 -30.19 19.20 -3.19
CA LYS A 436 -31.11 18.06 -3.39
C LYS A 436 -32.39 18.13 -2.56
N MET A 437 -32.35 18.72 -1.35
CA MET A 437 -33.56 18.82 -0.50
C MET A 437 -34.60 19.79 -1.06
N THR A 438 -34.16 20.89 -1.68
CA THR A 438 -35.09 21.91 -2.23
C THR A 438 -35.91 21.40 -3.42
N ASN A 439 -35.41 20.45 -4.20
CA ASN A 439 -36.13 19.91 -5.36
C ASN A 439 -37.20 18.86 -5.00
N MET A 440 -37.23 18.34 -3.77
CA MET A 440 -38.19 17.29 -3.39
C MET A 440 -39.51 17.82 -2.79
N MET A 441 -39.61 19.12 -2.45
CA MET A 441 -40.84 19.69 -1.88
C MET A 441 -41.79 20.37 -2.91
N GLY A 442 -41.49 20.29 -4.22
CA GLY A 442 -42.24 21.01 -5.27
C GLY A 442 -43.31 20.22 -6.04
N GLY A 443 -43.51 18.93 -5.78
CA GLY A 443 -44.41 18.06 -6.56
C GLY A 443 -45.87 18.08 -6.06
N GLY A 444 -46.74 18.83 -6.74
CA GLY A 444 -48.16 18.96 -6.42
C GLY A 444 -48.99 17.67 -6.56
N ILE A 445 -49.89 17.47 -5.59
CA ILE A 445 -50.84 16.34 -5.51
C ILE A 445 -51.99 16.54 -6.51
N PRO A 446 -52.25 15.60 -7.45
CA PRO A 446 -53.37 15.71 -8.37
C PRO A 446 -54.70 15.27 -7.72
N LYS A 447 -55.72 16.11 -7.86
CA LYS A 447 -57.07 15.98 -7.32
C LYS A 447 -57.92 15.09 -8.24
N MET A 448 -58.21 13.85 -7.84
CA MET A 448 -59.12 12.96 -8.60
C MET A 448 -60.60 13.29 -8.32
N GLY A 449 -61.37 13.48 -9.39
CA GLY A 449 -62.80 13.75 -9.37
C GLY A 449 -63.66 12.47 -9.44
N PHE A 450 -64.69 12.42 -8.60
CA PHE A 450 -65.74 11.39 -8.61
C PHE A 450 -66.83 11.76 -9.64
N GLY A 451 -67.06 10.87 -10.61
CA GLY A 451 -68.19 10.94 -11.54
C GLY A 451 -69.35 10.06 -11.09
N SER A 452 -70.53 10.65 -10.89
CA SER A 452 -71.79 9.93 -10.66
C SER A 452 -72.41 9.46 -11.98
N LYS A 453 -72.76 8.18 -12.07
CA LYS A 453 -73.62 7.66 -13.15
C LYS A 453 -75.11 7.81 -12.78
N LYS A 454 -75.90 8.22 -13.76
CA LYS A 454 -77.30 7.83 -13.93
C LYS A 454 -77.38 6.84 -15.09
#